data_AF-A0A1Q3M3K0-F1
#
_entry.id   AF-A0A1Q3M3K0-F1
#
_cell.length_a   1.000
_cell.length_b   1.000
_cell.length_c   1.000
_cell.angle_alpha   90.00
_cell.angle_beta   90.00
_cell.angle_gamma   90.00
#
_symmetry.space_group_name_H-M   'P 1'
#
loop_
_entity.id
_entity.type
_entity.pdbx_description
1 polymer ?
#
loop_
_entity_poly.entity_id
_entity_poly.type
_entity_poly.pdbx_seq_one_letter_code
_entity_poly.pdbx_strand_id
1 'polypeptide(L)' 'MNPNYLILLNFITEEILTIRLNAEEIEESPKYRDFEDFLKTLEVKYDFKLSECQWITFETLSQRQIGF' A
#
# COMPACT_ATOMS: atom_id res chain seq x y z
N MET A 1 9.37 10.11 -4.47
CA MET A 1 9.67 8.74 -4.01
C MET A 1 9.00 7.80 -4.99
N ASN A 2 9.58 6.66 -5.37
CA ASN A 2 8.97 5.70 -6.31
C ASN A 2 8.36 4.53 -5.51
N PRO A 3 7.04 4.53 -5.24
CA PRO A 3 6.42 3.58 -4.31
C PRO A 3 6.05 2.27 -5.03
N ASN A 4 7.02 1.45 -5.41
CA ASN A 4 6.74 0.21 -6.15
C ASN A 4 5.93 -0.81 -5.34
N TYR A 5 6.06 -0.77 -4.02
CA TYR A 5 5.36 -1.66 -3.09
C TYR A 5 4.65 -0.84 -2.02
N LEU A 6 3.43 -1.23 -1.71
CA LEU A 6 2.62 -0.75 -0.59
C LEU A 6 2.39 -1.93 0.36
N ILE A 7 2.76 -1.75 1.62
CA ILE A 7 2.48 -2.71 2.69
C ILE A 7 1.42 -2.09 3.60
N LEU A 8 0.34 -2.82 3.83
CA LEU A 8 -0.77 -2.47 4.71
C LEU A 8 -0.83 -3.50 5.84
N LEU A 9 -0.79 -3.02 7.08
CA LEU A 9 -1.09 -3.82 8.27
C LEU A 9 -2.52 -3.49 8.71
N ASN A 10 -3.46 -4.38 8.41
CA ASN A 10 -4.85 -4.24 8.79
C ASN A 10 -5.04 -4.73 10.22
N PHE A 11 -5.37 -3.81 11.14
CA PHE A 11 -5.52 -4.13 12.56
C PHE A 11 -6.94 -4.58 12.95
N ILE A 12 -7.88 -4.61 11.99
CA ILE A 12 -9.24 -5.15 12.16
C ILE A 12 -9.31 -6.60 11.69
N THR A 13 -8.71 -6.92 10.54
CA THR A 13 -8.69 -8.28 9.98
C THR A 13 -7.45 -9.10 10.35
N GLU A 14 -6.46 -8.47 10.99
CA GLU A 14 -5.17 -9.08 11.37
C GLU A 14 -4.34 -9.54 10.16
N GLU A 15 -4.51 -8.88 9.01
CA GLU A 15 -3.85 -9.22 7.76
C GLU A 15 -2.70 -8.28 7.42
N ILE A 16 -1.68 -8.81 6.73
CA ILE A 16 -0.66 -8.01 6.05
C ILE A 16 -0.91 -8.08 4.55
N LEU A 17 -1.37 -6.98 3.97
CA LEU A 17 -1.54 -6.82 2.53
C LEU A 17 -0.24 -6.29 1.91
N THR A 18 0.29 -7.02 0.93
CA THR A 18 1.44 -6.58 0.12
C THR A 18 0.96 -6.33 -1.30
N ILE A 19 0.91 -5.06 -1.71
CA ILE A 19 0.49 -4.64 -3.04
C ILE A 19 1.72 -4.16 -3.82
N ARG A 20 1.89 -4.67 -5.04
CA ARG A 20 2.85 -4.12 -6.01
C ARG A 20 2.09 -3.14 -6.91
N LEU A 21 2.45 -1.86 -6.85
CA LEU A 21 1.83 -0.85 -7.70
C LEU A 21 2.24 -1.08 -9.16
N ASN A 22 1.28 -0.93 -10.06
CA ASN A 22 1.52 -0.98 -11.49
C ASN A 22 2.06 0.37 -12.01
N ALA A 23 2.46 0.41 -13.29
CA ALA A 23 3.06 1.60 -13.88
C ALA A 23 2.11 2.81 -13.88
N GLU A 24 0.81 2.60 -14.11
CA GLU A 24 -0.21 3.65 -14.11
C GLU A 24 -0.37 4.24 -12.72
N GLU A 25 -0.46 3.41 -11.69
CA GLU A 25 -0.56 3.81 -10.28
C GLU A 25 0.66 4.59 -9.80
N ILE A 26 1.86 4.16 -10.21
CA ILE A 26 3.11 4.89 -9.91
C ILE A 26 3.08 6.27 -10.56
N GLU A 27 2.67 6.37 -11.83
CA GLU A 27 2.56 7.64 -12.55
C GLU A 27 1.45 8.55 -12.01
N GLU A 28 0.36 7.96 -11.50
CA GLU A 28 -0.78 8.69 -10.96
C GLU A 28 -0.52 9.22 -9.55
N SER A 29 0.20 8.47 -8.72
CA SER A 29 0.46 8.82 -7.33
C SER A 29 0.99 10.25 -7.07
N PRO A 30 1.91 10.85 -7.85
CA PRO A 30 2.36 12.23 -7.64
C PRO A 30 1.32 13.30 -8.01
N LYS A 31 0.19 12.94 -8.63
CA LYS A 31 -0.86 13.89 -9.04
C LYS A 31 -1.76 14.31 -7.86
N TYR A 32 -1.70 13.59 -6.74
CA TYR A 32 -2.48 13.86 -5.53
C TYR A 32 -1.75 14.82 -4.59
N ARG A 33 -2.50 15.54 -3.76
CA ARG A 33 -1.97 16.52 -2.81
C ARG A 33 -1.08 15.86 -1.76
N ASP A 34 -1.53 14.72 -1.26
CA ASP A 34 -0.78 13.84 -0.38
C ASP A 34 -0.94 12.39 -0.85
N PHE A 35 -0.09 11.52 -0.31
CA PHE A 35 -0.07 10.12 -0.71
C PHE A 35 -1.28 9.35 -0.16
N GLU A 36 -1.86 9.78 0.96
CA GLU A 36 -3.05 9.13 1.53
C GLU A 36 -4.28 9.32 0.65
N ASP A 37 -4.43 10.48 0.01
CA ASP A 37 -5.48 10.73 -0.97
C ASP A 37 -5.36 9.81 -2.19
N PHE A 38 -4.15 9.49 -2.63
CA PHE A 38 -3.91 8.44 -3.62
C PHE A 38 -4.30 7.06 -3.08
N LEU A 39 -3.90 6.70 -1.86
CA LEU A 39 -4.24 5.40 -1.27
C LEU A 39 -5.74 5.16 -1.11
N LYS A 40 -6.53 6.22 -0.85
CA LYS A 40 -8.00 6.11 -0.79
C LYS A 40 -8.61 5.64 -2.11
N THR A 41 -8.00 5.94 -3.25
CA THR A 41 -8.52 5.47 -4.56
C THR A 41 -8.28 3.97 -4.76
N LEU A 42 -7.34 3.39 -4.03
CA LEU A 42 -6.98 1.98 -4.08
C LEU A 42 -7.86 1.09 -3.18
N GLU A 43 -8.58 1.68 -2.21
CA GLU A 43 -9.43 0.94 -1.24
C GLU A 43 -10.40 -0.02 -1.93
N VAL A 44 -11.13 0.47 -2.94
CA VAL A 44 -12.11 -0.35 -3.69
C VAL A 44 -11.41 -1.37 -4.58
N LYS A 45 -10.25 -1.03 -5.16
CA LYS A 45 -9.54 -1.88 -6.10
C LYS A 45 -8.91 -3.11 -5.42
N TYR A 46 -8.38 -2.92 -4.22
CA TYR A 46 -7.67 -3.96 -3.48
C TYR A 46 -8.41 -4.44 -2.23
N ASP A 47 -9.66 -4.03 -2.07
CA ASP A 47 -10.57 -4.46 -0.99
C ASP A 47 -9.97 -4.27 0.42
N PHE A 48 -9.60 -3.03 0.73
CA PHE A 48 -9.16 -2.64 2.08
C PHE A 48 -9.76 -1.28 2.47
N LYS A 49 -9.68 -0.95 3.76
CA LYS A 49 -9.97 0.40 4.25
C LYS A 49 -8.71 0.98 4.88
N LEU A 50 -8.25 2.10 4.34
CA LEU A 50 -7.05 2.80 4.78
C LEU A 50 -7.16 3.24 6.25
N SER A 51 -8.37 3.59 6.72
CA SER A 51 -8.64 3.93 8.11
C SER A 51 -8.45 2.77 9.09
N GLU A 52 -8.45 1.52 8.59
CA GLU A 52 -8.25 0.29 9.35
C GLU A 52 -6.80 -0.25 9.21
N CYS A 53 -5.92 0.51 8.56
CA CYS A 53 -4.56 0.09 8.23
C CYS A 53 -3.49 1.06 8.76
N GLN A 54 -2.34 0.50 9.17
CA GLN A 54 -1.06 1.21 9.12
C GLN A 54 -0.38 0.89 7.78
N TRP A 55 0.30 1.86 7.17
CA TRP A 55 0.85 1.69 5.83
C TRP A 55 2.28 2.20 5.68
N ILE A 56 3.02 1.59 4.75
CA ILE A 56 4.35 2.02 4.34
C ILE A 56 4.60 1.67 2.87
N THR A 57 5.40 2.47 2.17
CA THR A 57 5.81 2.20 0.80
C THR A 57 7.31 1.98 0.64
N PHE A 58 7.67 1.14 -0.32
CA PHE A 58 9.06 0.81 -0.65
C PHE A 58 9.29 0.83 -2.16
N GLU A 59 10.46 1.29 -2.58
CA GLU A 59 10.92 1.14 -3.97
C GLU A 59 11.39 -0.30 -4.25
N THR A 60 11.99 -0.95 -3.26
CA THR A 60 12.40 -2.36 -3.32
C THR A 60 11.91 -3.09 -2.07
N LEU A 61 11.34 -4.28 -2.24
CA LEU A 61 10.79 -5.08 -1.15
C LEU A 61 11.65 -6.32 -0.91
N SER A 62 12.13 -6.48 0.32
CA SER A 62 12.74 -7.71 0.82
C SER A 62 12.01 -8.13 2.09
N GLN A 63 11.34 -9.28 2.03
CA GLN A 63 10.58 -9.83 3.17
C GLN A 63 11.33 -11.03 3.75
N ARG A 64 11.36 -11.10 5.09
CA ARG A 64 11.88 -12.25 5.84
C ARG A 64 10.85 -12.63 6.89
N GLN A 65 10.43 -13.89 6.88
CA GLN A 65 9.56 -14.47 7.91
C GLN A 65 10.40 -15.39 8.79
N ILE A 66 10.22 -15.31 10.10
CA ILE A 66 10.97 -16.09 11.10
C ILE A 66 9.95 -16.72 12.04
N GLY A 67 9.98 -18.04 12.20
CA GLY A 67 9.05 -18.76 13.08
C GLY A 67 7.66 -19.03 12.50
N PHE A 68 7.54 -18.92 11.17
CA PHE A 68 6.36 -19.24 10.37
C PHE A 68 6.76 -20.22 9.26
#